data_AF-A0AA43EHS1-F1
#
_entry.id   AF-A0AA43EHS1-F1
#
_cell.length_a   1.000
_cell.length_b   1.000
_cell.length_c   1.000
_cell.angle_alpha   90.00
_cell.angle_beta   90.00
_cell.angle_gamma   90.00
#
_symmetry.space_group_name_H-M   'P 1'
#
loop_
_entity.id
_entity.type
_entity.pdbx_description
1 polymer ?
#
loop_
_entity_poly.entity_id
_entity_poly.type
_entity_poly.pdbx_seq_one_letter_code
_entity_poly.pdbx_strand_id
1 'polypeptide(L)' 'MRAYRKYLTIENPKLVTLSDLPFAAGDCIEVVMIATEPSPAAQLETLHTLLKTTQALPQARVLTDADIASEAAAVRTR' A
#
# COMPACT_ATOMS: atom_id res chain seq x y z
N MET A 1 25.33 -11.32 17.99
CA MET A 1 24.44 -11.34 16.81
C MET A 1 24.70 -10.09 15.98
N ARG A 2 24.96 -10.24 14.67
CA ARG A 2 25.00 -9.12 13.71
C ARG A 2 23.65 -9.10 13.00
N ALA A 3 22.91 -8.00 13.13
CA ALA A 3 21.61 -7.84 12.49
C ALA A 3 21.75 -6.94 11.26
N TYR A 4 21.35 -7.45 10.08
CA TYR A 4 21.26 -6.69 8.84
C TYR A 4 19.80 -6.62 8.44
N ARG A 5 19.23 -5.42 8.31
CA ARG A 5 17.83 -5.21 7.93
C ARG A 5 17.77 -4.52 6.57
N LYS A 6 17.11 -5.16 5.62
CA LYS A 6 16.83 -4.62 4.28
C LYS A 6 15.33 -4.72 4.03
N TYR A 7 14.72 -3.62 3.57
CA TYR A 7 13.33 -3.62 3.13
C TYR A 7 13.30 -3.88 1.62
N LEU A 8 12.38 -4.72 1.18
CA LEU A 8 12.18 -5.04 -0.22
C LEU A 8 10.69 -5.24 -0.49
N THR A 9 10.26 -4.87 -1.68
CA THR A 9 8.92 -5.17 -2.18
C THR A 9 8.96 -6.51 -2.90
N ILE A 10 8.05 -7.41 -2.57
CA ILE A 10 7.94 -8.70 -3.25
C ILE A 10 7.21 -8.49 -4.58
N GLU A 11 7.93 -8.54 -5.69
CA GLU A 11 7.34 -8.50 -7.05
C GLU A 11 6.86 -9.88 -7.52
N ASN A 12 7.61 -10.94 -7.19
CA ASN A 12 7.25 -12.32 -7.49
C ASN A 12 7.20 -13.14 -6.18
N PRO A 13 6.03 -13.66 -5.76
CA PRO A 13 5.91 -14.40 -4.51
C PRO A 13 6.64 -15.74 -4.50
N LYS A 14 7.05 -16.25 -5.66
CA LYS A 14 7.75 -17.55 -5.77
C LYS A 14 9.27 -17.43 -5.62
N LEU A 15 9.85 -16.26 -5.88
CA LEU A 15 11.29 -16.06 -5.90
C LEU A 15 11.65 -14.64 -5.50
N VAL A 16 12.49 -14.52 -4.47
CA VAL A 16 13.11 -13.26 -4.05
C VAL A 16 14.63 -13.48 -4.01
N THR A 17 15.38 -12.65 -4.73
CA THR A 17 16.85 -12.70 -4.76
C THR A 17 17.41 -11.53 -3.96
N LEU A 18 18.23 -11.83 -2.95
CA LEU A 18 18.98 -10.85 -2.18
C LEU A 18 20.43 -10.83 -2.66
N SER A 19 20.85 -9.78 -3.37
CA SER A 19 22.24 -9.56 -3.77
C SER A 19 22.98 -8.65 -2.79
N ASP A 20 24.31 -8.74 -2.82
CA ASP A 20 25.25 -7.83 -2.16
C ASP A 20 25.11 -7.79 -0.63
N LEU A 21 24.95 -8.98 -0.02
CA LEU A 21 24.83 -9.11 1.42
C LEU A 21 26.22 -9.00 2.10
N PRO A 22 26.33 -8.32 3.27
CA PRO A 22 27.59 -8.13 3.98
C PRO A 22 28.01 -9.33 4.84
N PHE A 23 27.86 -10.55 4.30
CA PHE A 23 28.18 -11.82 4.98
C PHE A 23 29.27 -12.58 4.22
N ALA A 24 30.07 -13.37 4.94
CA ALA A 24 31.12 -14.17 4.36
C ALA A 24 30.60 -15.57 3.96
N ALA A 25 31.31 -16.23 3.05
CA ALA A 25 31.04 -17.63 2.74
C ALA A 25 31.26 -18.48 3.99
N GLY A 26 30.25 -19.27 4.37
CA GLY A 26 30.27 -20.12 5.58
C GLY A 26 29.52 -19.55 6.78
N ASP A 27 29.03 -18.31 6.71
CA ASP A 27 28.18 -17.74 7.77
C ASP A 27 26.81 -18.45 7.80
N CYS A 28 26.40 -18.92 8.98
CA CYS A 28 25.04 -19.38 9.22
C CYS A 28 24.15 -18.17 9.51
N ILE A 29 23.13 -17.94 8.66
CA ILE A 29 22.27 -16.76 8.72
C ILE A 29 20.84 -17.19 9.05
N GLU A 30 20.25 -16.57 10.06
CA GLU A 30 18.83 -16.68 10.36
C GLU A 30 18.06 -15.60 9.59
N VAL A 31 16.99 -16.00 8.88
CA VAL A 31 16.16 -15.09 8.09
C VAL A 31 14.82 -14.89 8.78
N VAL A 32 14.52 -13.65 9.17
CA VAL A 32 13.23 -13.26 9.75
C VAL A 32 12.46 -12.41 8.76
N MET A 33 11.27 -12.86 8.37
CA MET A 33 10.38 -12.14 7.46
C MET A 33 9.30 -11.42 8.26
N ILE A 34 9.25 -10.09 8.15
CA ILE A 34 8.22 -9.26 8.78
C ILE A 34 7.49 -8.52 7.66
N ALA A 35 6.22 -8.87 7.46
CA ALA A 35 5.35 -8.08 6.58
C ALA A 35 5.13 -6.72 7.25
N THR A 36 5.53 -5.66 6.54
CA THR A 36 5.19 -4.30 6.94
C THR A 36 3.94 -3.91 6.18
N GLU A 37 2.90 -3.49 6.89
CA GLU A 37 1.76 -2.87 6.25
C GLU A 37 2.24 -1.63 5.49
N PRO A 38 1.65 -1.32 4.32
CA PRO A 38 1.94 -0.07 3.64
C PRO A 38 1.74 1.07 4.64
N SER A 39 2.68 2.01 4.67
CA SER A 39 2.60 3.12 5.62
C SER A 39 1.24 3.81 5.49
N PRO A 40 0.70 4.38 6.58
CA PRO A 40 -0.54 5.16 6.51
C PRO A 40 -0.49 6.23 5.42
N ALA A 41 0.70 6.80 5.15
CA ALA A 41 0.93 7.73 4.05
C ALA A 41 0.72 7.09 2.66
N ALA A 42 1.23 5.88 2.43
CA ALA A 42 1.02 5.17 1.16
C ALA A 42 -0.46 4.80 0.93
N GLN A 43 -1.17 4.44 2.01
CA GLN A 43 -2.62 4.20 1.95
C GLN A 43 -3.40 5.49 1.62
N LEU A 44 -3.04 6.61 2.25
CA LEU A 44 -3.62 7.92 1.95
C LEU A 44 -3.40 8.34 0.50
N GLU A 45 -2.20 8.15 -0.05
CA GLU A 45 -1.92 8.46 -1.46
C GLU A 45 -2.74 7.59 -2.41
N THR A 46 -2.96 6.33 -2.05
CA THR A 46 -3.82 5.43 -2.83
C THR A 46 -5.27 5.93 -2.84
N LEU A 47 -5.81 6.28 -1.67
CA LEU A 47 -7.18 6.84 -1.55
C LEU A 47 -7.32 8.17 -2.29
N HIS A 48 -6.32 9.04 -2.19
CA HIS A 48 -6.29 10.33 -2.87
C HIS A 48 -6.26 10.16 -4.40
N THR A 49 -5.46 9.20 -4.89
CA THR A 49 -5.42 8.84 -6.32
C THR A 49 -6.77 8.33 -6.79
N LEU A 50 -7.38 7.39 -6.05
CA LEU A 50 -8.70 6.86 -6.36
C LEU A 50 -9.76 7.97 -6.41
N LEU A 51 -9.79 8.85 -5.41
CA LEU A 51 -10.74 9.96 -5.37
C LEU A 51 -10.59 10.88 -6.60
N LYS A 52 -9.36 11.25 -6.96
CA LYS A 52 -9.11 12.04 -8.18
C LYS A 52 -9.59 11.35 -9.44
N THR A 53 -9.33 10.05 -9.57
CA THR A 53 -9.77 9.29 -10.74
C THR A 53 -11.30 9.22 -10.83
N THR A 54 -12.00 9.02 -9.71
CA THR A 54 -13.46 9.02 -9.65
C THR A 54 -14.04 10.39 -10.01
N GLN A 55 -13.46 11.47 -9.49
CA GLN A 55 -13.90 12.85 -9.80
C GLN A 55 -13.65 13.24 -11.26
N ALA A 56 -12.65 12.66 -11.91
CA ALA A 56 -12.37 12.90 -13.32
C ALA A 56 -13.40 12.27 -14.28
N LEU A 57 -14.23 11.32 -13.80
CA LEU A 57 -15.23 10.65 -14.62
C LEU A 57 -16.30 11.64 -15.13
N PRO A 58 -16.74 11.56 -16.39
CA PRO A 58 -17.76 12.45 -16.94
C PRO A 58 -19.06 12.45 -16.14
N GLN A 59 -19.43 11.28 -15.60
CA GLN A 59 -20.63 11.08 -14.79
C GLN A 59 -20.57 11.85 -13.45
N ALA A 60 -19.37 11.99 -12.88
CA ALA A 60 -19.18 12.72 -11.62
C ALA A 60 -19.40 14.22 -11.77
N ARG A 61 -19.24 14.78 -12.98
CA ARG A 61 -19.43 16.22 -13.25
C ARG A 61 -20.88 16.68 -13.16
N VAL A 62 -21.83 15.74 -13.22
CA VAL A 62 -23.27 16.03 -13.17
C VAL A 62 -23.80 15.93 -11.73
N LEU A 63 -23.04 15.34 -10.81
CA LEU A 63 -23.43 15.21 -9.41
C LEU A 63 -23.27 16.54 -8.70
N THR A 64 -24.30 16.93 -7.94
CA THR A 64 -24.24 18.10 -7.08
C THR A 64 -23.85 17.71 -5.66
N ASP A 65 -23.38 18.67 -4.87
CA ASP A 65 -23.09 18.46 -3.45
C ASP A 65 -24.33 17.99 -2.67
N ALA A 66 -25.54 18.40 -3.10
CA ALA A 66 -26.79 17.97 -2.49
C ALA A 66 -27.08 16.49 -2.75
N ASP A 67 -26.80 15.99 -3.95
CA ASP A 67 -26.95 14.58 -4.30
C ASP A 67 -26.01 13.70 -3.46
N ILE A 68 -24.76 14.13 -3.32
CA ILE A 68 -23.73 13.44 -2.53
C ILE A 68 -24.09 13.45 -1.04
N ALA A 69 -24.54 14.59 -0.51
CA ALA A 69 -24.93 14.70 0.90
C ALA A 69 -26.14 13.82 1.24
N SER A 70 -27.11 13.73 0.34
CA SER A 70 -28.29 12.87 0.49
C SER A 70 -27.91 11.39 0.56
N GLU A 71 -27.05 10.93 -0.35
CA GLU A 71 -26.56 9.53 -0.37
C GLU A 71 -25.76 9.19 0.88
N ALA A 72 -24.82 10.06 1.27
CA ALA A 72 -23.99 9.86 2.45
C ALA A 72 -24.81 9.83 3.75
N ALA A 73 -25.91 10.59 3.83
CA ALA A 73 -26.85 10.52 4.94
C ALA A 73 -27.57 9.17 4.97
N ALA A 74 -28.06 8.70 3.82
CA ALA A 74 -28.74 7.41 3.70
C ALA A 74 -27.85 6.21 4.10
N VAL A 75 -26.58 6.22 3.73
CA VAL A 75 -25.62 5.15 4.10
C VAL A 75 -25.32 5.14 5.59
N ARG A 76 -25.17 6.31 6.24
CA ARG A 76 -24.84 6.38 7.68
C ARG A 76 -25.98 5.97 8.60
N THR A 77 -27.22 6.03 8.12
CA THR A 77 -28.40 5.58 8.86
C THR A 77 -28.70 4.09 8.69
N ARG A 78 -27.89 3.37 7.91
CA ARG A 78 -28.04 1.95 7.60
C ARG A 78 -27.10 1.10 8.48
#